data_AF-A0A1T4LN73-F1
#
_entry.id   AF-A0A1T4LN73-F1
#
_cell.length_a   1.000
_cell.length_b   1.000
_cell.length_c   1.000
_cell.angle_alpha   90.00
_cell.angle_beta   90.00
_cell.angle_gamma   90.00
#
_symmetry.space_group_name_H-M   'P 1'
#
loop_
_entity.id
_entity.type
_entity.pdbx_description
1 polymer ?
#
loop_
_entity_poly.entity_id
_entity_poly.type
_entity_poly.pdbx_seq_one_letter_code
_entity_poly.pdbx_strand_id
1 'polypeptide(L)'
;MGKELKDIAKDLKSKNKKVQLIYAFNGTGKTRLSRAFKEEIAPSTQGYGTAGDAGQSREKFLYYNAFTEDLFYWDNDLKEDSNPKLKIQPNTFTGWLIDLLKDLGEDGNIATNFQRYTGSKATPIFNEKYKTKIDEKEVTIPSFSEVTFQVAANEPVNYEAAVAASDGVENIVQGKYEVIKISKGEESNFVWSVMYTLLQQVISTLNEPDATDRITDKFNALEYVFIDDPVSSLDDSHLIELAVDLAGLIKASTSDLKFIITTHSPLFYNVLCNELNNKAYQKQADETFKLSYNPNKEFKKYRLEKQADGLFQILDQSTDSPFSYHLFLLSELQLAIKGGQIRKYHFSFIRNVLEKMATFLGYNYWPALLPKTAEGKPDPFANRILNLSSHSAHAGEEVADIEEKDKEKLDVLVKYLIETYGFRKQEA
;
A
#
# COMPACT_ATOMS: atom_id res chain seq x y z
N MET A 1 14.89 -24.10 5.18
CA MET A 1 15.81 -23.91 4.04
C MET A 1 15.34 -22.70 3.27
N GLY A 2 16.25 -21.78 2.94
CA GLY A 2 15.94 -20.64 2.08
C GLY A 2 15.56 -21.06 0.66
N LYS A 3 14.77 -20.24 -0.01
CA LYS A 3 14.23 -20.43 -1.37
C LYS A 3 14.48 -19.18 -2.22
N GLU A 4 14.50 -19.32 -3.54
CA GLU A 4 14.41 -18.17 -4.42
C GLU A 4 12.99 -17.60 -4.45
N LEU A 5 12.82 -16.33 -4.82
CA LEU A 5 11.47 -15.73 -4.95
C LEU A 5 10.60 -16.45 -5.97
N LYS A 6 11.19 -17.07 -7.00
CA LYS A 6 10.48 -17.88 -7.99
C LYS A 6 9.85 -19.12 -7.35
N ASP A 7 10.58 -19.78 -6.46
CA ASP A 7 10.05 -20.94 -5.73
C ASP A 7 8.97 -20.51 -4.73
N ILE A 8 9.13 -19.35 -4.08
CA ILE A 8 8.07 -18.79 -3.23
C ILE A 8 6.83 -18.46 -4.06
N ALA A 9 6.97 -17.90 -5.25
CA ALA A 9 5.84 -17.61 -6.14
C ALA A 9 5.09 -18.89 -6.53
N LYS A 10 5.82 -19.96 -6.88
CA LYS A 10 5.26 -21.30 -7.15
C LYS A 10 4.54 -21.86 -5.93
N ASP A 11 5.14 -21.77 -4.75
CA ASP A 11 4.51 -22.19 -3.50
C ASP A 11 3.19 -21.45 -3.29
N LEU A 12 3.18 -20.12 -3.38
CA LEU A 12 1.98 -19.27 -3.22
C LEU A 12 0.89 -19.65 -4.22
N LYS A 13 1.24 -19.92 -5.48
CA LYS A 13 0.29 -20.38 -6.50
C LYS A 13 -0.30 -21.75 -6.12
N SER A 14 0.54 -22.68 -5.67
CA SER A 14 0.14 -24.05 -5.31
C SER A 14 -0.82 -24.12 -4.11
N LYS A 15 -0.78 -23.14 -3.19
CA LYS A 15 -1.67 -23.11 -2.00
C LYS A 15 -3.14 -22.93 -2.36
N ASN A 16 -3.43 -22.38 -3.53
CA ASN A 16 -4.78 -22.18 -4.07
C ASN A 16 -5.76 -21.57 -3.05
N LYS A 17 -5.33 -20.46 -2.42
CA LYS A 17 -6.15 -19.70 -1.48
C LYS A 17 -6.70 -18.46 -2.17
N LYS A 18 -7.95 -18.10 -1.83
CA LYS A 18 -8.59 -16.88 -2.34
C LYS A 18 -7.79 -15.65 -1.91
N VAL A 19 -7.30 -15.63 -0.69
CA VAL A 19 -6.56 -14.49 -0.14
C VAL A 19 -5.30 -14.96 0.58
N GLN A 20 -4.17 -14.40 0.18
CA GLN A 20 -2.88 -14.62 0.81
C GLN A 20 -2.28 -13.28 1.24
N LEU A 21 -2.19 -13.04 2.54
CA LEU A 21 -1.64 -11.82 3.12
C LEU A 21 -0.22 -12.06 3.60
N ILE A 22 0.73 -11.20 3.23
CA ILE A 22 2.15 -11.39 3.50
C ILE A 22 2.72 -10.13 4.14
N TYR A 23 3.24 -10.27 5.36
CA TYR A 23 4.05 -9.23 5.98
C TYR A 23 5.50 -9.35 5.52
N ALA A 24 6.14 -8.24 5.12
CA ALA A 24 7.57 -8.21 4.87
C ALA A 24 8.17 -6.81 5.10
N PHE A 25 9.37 -6.75 5.68
CA PHE A 25 10.08 -5.49 5.90
C PHE A 25 10.34 -4.72 4.61
N ASN A 26 10.52 -3.41 4.76
CA ASN A 26 11.05 -2.59 3.67
C ASN A 26 12.39 -3.15 3.19
N GLY A 27 12.56 -3.19 1.86
CA GLY A 27 13.75 -3.77 1.23
C GLY A 27 13.81 -5.31 1.17
N THR A 28 12.80 -6.03 1.70
CA THR A 28 12.75 -7.51 1.61
C THR A 28 12.50 -8.01 0.20
N GLY A 29 12.01 -7.16 -0.72
CA GLY A 29 11.80 -7.54 -2.13
C GLY A 29 10.38 -7.95 -2.48
N LYS A 30 9.37 -7.42 -1.78
CA LYS A 30 7.94 -7.60 -2.09
C LYS A 30 7.61 -7.29 -3.56
N THR A 31 8.12 -6.19 -4.09
CA THR A 31 7.93 -5.82 -5.49
C THR A 31 8.57 -6.83 -6.45
N ARG A 32 9.72 -7.41 -6.08
CA ARG A 32 10.35 -8.50 -6.86
C ARG A 32 9.54 -9.79 -6.79
N LEU A 33 8.91 -10.08 -5.64
CA LEU A 33 7.98 -11.20 -5.51
C LEU A 33 6.76 -11.01 -6.42
N SER A 34 6.20 -9.79 -6.51
CA SER A 34 5.08 -9.50 -7.42
C SER A 34 5.42 -9.82 -8.89
N ARG A 35 6.66 -9.48 -9.31
CA ARG A 35 7.16 -9.78 -10.65
C ARG A 35 7.39 -11.27 -10.89
N ALA A 36 8.02 -11.95 -9.92
CA ALA A 36 8.19 -13.39 -9.98
C ALA A 36 6.84 -14.13 -10.07
N PHE A 37 5.83 -13.65 -9.32
CA PHE A 37 4.49 -14.21 -9.37
C PHE A 37 3.79 -13.95 -10.71
N LYS A 38 3.95 -12.74 -11.28
CA LYS A 38 3.47 -12.44 -12.64
C LYS A 38 4.03 -13.41 -13.68
N GLU A 39 5.33 -13.69 -13.64
CA GLU A 39 6.00 -14.65 -14.54
C GLU A 39 5.43 -16.07 -14.42
N GLU A 40 4.96 -16.48 -13.23
CA GLU A 40 4.34 -17.79 -13.01
C GLU A 40 2.89 -17.88 -13.50
N ILE A 41 2.17 -16.76 -13.63
CA ILE A 41 0.78 -16.71 -14.12
C ILE A 41 0.75 -16.52 -15.63
N ALA A 42 1.56 -15.58 -16.13
CA ALA A 42 1.66 -15.24 -17.53
C ALA A 42 3.14 -15.09 -17.89
N PRO A 43 3.83 -16.19 -18.22
CA PRO A 43 5.21 -16.17 -18.63
C PRO A 43 5.35 -15.30 -19.88
N SER A 44 6.24 -14.31 -19.85
CA SER A 44 6.59 -13.58 -21.07
C SER A 44 7.24 -14.56 -22.02
N THR A 45 6.71 -14.70 -23.24
CA THR A 45 7.36 -15.54 -24.25
C THR A 45 8.72 -14.92 -24.57
N GLN A 46 9.81 -15.70 -24.42
CA GLN A 46 11.15 -15.20 -24.67
C GLN A 46 11.30 -14.80 -26.15
N GLY A 47 11.41 -13.51 -26.41
CA GLY A 47 11.84 -12.97 -27.70
C GLY A 47 11.11 -11.68 -28.05
N TYR A 48 11.78 -10.54 -27.83
CA TYR A 48 11.39 -9.19 -28.29
C TYR A 48 9.94 -8.79 -28.03
N GLY A 49 9.75 -7.87 -27.07
CA GLY A 49 8.46 -7.28 -26.73
C GLY A 49 7.66 -6.78 -27.94
N THR A 50 6.82 -7.66 -28.48
CA THR A 50 5.70 -7.30 -29.31
C THR A 50 4.50 -7.02 -28.39
N ALA A 51 3.75 -5.95 -28.67
CA ALA A 51 2.63 -5.47 -27.85
C ALA A 51 1.55 -6.53 -27.55
N GLY A 52 1.53 -7.67 -28.28
CA GLY A 52 0.62 -8.78 -28.04
C GLY A 52 0.88 -9.58 -26.76
N ASP A 53 2.14 -9.73 -26.32
CA ASP A 53 2.50 -10.56 -25.15
C ASP A 53 2.18 -9.84 -23.82
N ALA A 54 2.30 -8.51 -23.81
CA ALA A 54 1.81 -7.66 -22.71
C ALA A 54 0.27 -7.72 -22.59
N GLY A 55 -0.43 -8.00 -23.69
CA GLY A 55 -1.88 -8.16 -23.77
C GLY A 55 -2.40 -9.37 -23.01
N GLN A 56 -1.79 -10.54 -23.22
CA GLN A 56 -2.19 -11.80 -22.60
C GLN A 56 -1.85 -11.86 -21.09
N SER A 57 -0.81 -11.13 -20.67
CA SER A 57 -0.41 -11.10 -19.26
C SER A 57 -1.37 -10.32 -18.37
N ARG A 58 -1.87 -9.16 -18.85
CA ARG A 58 -2.85 -8.34 -18.11
C ARG A 58 -4.23 -8.97 -18.04
N GLU A 59 -4.58 -9.82 -19.01
CA GLU A 59 -5.84 -10.57 -19.01
C GLU A 59 -5.95 -11.49 -17.80
N LYS A 60 -4.81 -12.04 -17.31
CA LYS A 60 -4.78 -13.00 -16.19
C LYS A 60 -4.28 -12.44 -14.86
N PHE A 61 -3.51 -11.35 -14.90
CA PHE A 61 -2.83 -10.83 -13.71
C PHE A 61 -2.87 -9.29 -13.66
N LEU A 62 -3.49 -8.77 -12.60
CA LEU A 62 -3.48 -7.34 -12.27
C LEU A 62 -2.56 -7.08 -11.09
N TYR A 63 -1.82 -5.98 -11.09
CA TYR A 63 -0.98 -5.61 -9.95
C TYR A 63 -1.04 -4.12 -9.59
N TYR A 64 -0.87 -3.86 -8.29
CA TYR A 64 -0.54 -2.58 -7.72
C TYR A 64 0.83 -2.69 -7.05
N ASN A 65 1.80 -1.87 -7.44
CA ASN A 65 3.10 -1.76 -6.78
C ASN A 65 3.77 -0.42 -7.15
N ALA A 66 5.01 -0.20 -6.72
CA ALA A 66 5.78 1.01 -7.04
C ALA A 66 5.87 1.31 -8.56
N PHE A 67 5.90 0.29 -9.43
CA PHE A 67 5.90 0.51 -10.88
C PHE A 67 4.58 1.07 -11.40
N THR A 68 3.47 0.83 -10.71
CA THR A 68 2.17 1.44 -11.04
C THR A 68 2.13 2.90 -10.60
N GLU A 69 2.68 3.20 -9.41
CA GLU A 69 2.78 4.57 -8.91
C GLU A 69 3.67 5.46 -9.78
N ASP A 70 4.80 4.92 -10.24
CA ASP A 70 5.75 5.64 -11.12
C ASP A 70 5.15 6.03 -12.49
N LEU A 71 3.97 5.50 -12.85
CA LEU A 71 3.25 5.89 -14.06
C LEU A 71 2.56 7.24 -13.94
N PHE A 72 2.47 7.79 -12.73
CA PHE A 72 1.88 9.10 -12.45
C PHE A 72 2.99 10.05 -12.02
N TYR A 73 3.13 11.17 -12.72
CA TYR A 73 4.23 12.10 -12.47
C TYR A 73 3.81 13.55 -12.71
N TRP A 74 4.34 14.47 -11.90
CA TRP A 74 4.03 15.89 -12.05
C TRP A 74 4.75 16.50 -13.25
N ASP A 75 4.02 17.35 -13.97
CA ASP A 75 4.62 18.28 -14.91
C ASP A 75 5.31 19.41 -14.15
N ASN A 76 6.63 19.29 -13.94
CA ASN A 76 7.41 20.25 -13.15
C ASN A 76 8.04 21.37 -14.00
N ASP A 77 7.89 21.35 -15.31
CA ASP A 77 8.53 22.30 -16.26
C ASP A 77 7.54 23.34 -16.80
N LEU A 78 6.72 23.92 -15.92
CA LEU A 78 5.79 24.97 -16.29
C LEU A 78 6.55 26.31 -16.35
N LYS A 79 6.81 26.80 -17.57
CA LYS A 79 7.17 28.22 -17.78
C LYS A 79 6.04 29.07 -17.18
N GLU A 80 6.36 29.86 -16.16
CA GLU A 80 5.43 30.77 -15.44
C GLU A 80 4.41 30.14 -14.49
N ASP A 81 4.77 29.12 -13.68
CA ASP A 81 3.98 28.70 -12.49
C ASP A 81 2.47 28.42 -12.73
N SER A 82 2.06 28.22 -13.99
CA SER A 82 0.64 28.28 -14.34
C SER A 82 0.10 26.87 -14.56
N ASN A 83 -0.68 26.43 -13.56
CA ASN A 83 -1.57 25.26 -13.57
C ASN A 83 -0.89 23.88 -13.35
N PRO A 84 -0.65 23.48 -12.08
CA PRO A 84 -0.03 22.19 -11.76
C PRO A 84 -0.92 21.03 -12.21
N LYS A 85 -0.32 20.06 -12.90
CA LYS A 85 -1.01 18.87 -13.40
C LYS A 85 -0.18 17.60 -13.23
N LEU A 86 -0.88 16.52 -12.91
CA LEU A 86 -0.34 15.18 -12.82
C LEU A 86 -0.53 14.50 -14.18
N LYS A 87 0.56 14.08 -14.82
CA LYS A 87 0.55 13.37 -16.10
C LYS A 87 0.55 11.86 -15.86
N ILE A 88 -0.13 11.14 -16.75
CA ILE A 88 -0.14 9.67 -16.77
C ILE A 88 0.76 9.21 -17.91
N GLN A 89 1.80 8.44 -17.60
CA GLN A 89 2.78 7.94 -18.55
C GLN A 89 2.10 7.00 -19.55
N PRO A 90 2.12 7.31 -20.86
CA PRO A 90 1.50 6.46 -21.87
C PRO A 90 2.25 5.12 -21.99
N ASN A 91 1.55 4.03 -21.75
CA ASN A 91 2.00 2.68 -22.04
C ASN A 91 0.79 1.76 -22.29
N THR A 92 1.05 0.48 -22.54
CA THR A 92 0.00 -0.51 -22.84
C THR A 92 -0.98 -0.72 -21.69
N PHE A 93 -0.54 -0.61 -20.43
CA PHE A 93 -1.38 -0.72 -19.25
C PHE A 93 -2.20 0.54 -19.01
N THR A 94 -1.58 1.73 -19.00
CA THR A 94 -2.29 3.00 -18.74
C THR A 94 -3.28 3.32 -19.84
N GLY A 95 -2.96 3.04 -21.11
CA GLY A 95 -3.91 3.20 -22.21
C GLY A 95 -5.15 2.33 -22.02
N TRP A 96 -4.98 1.04 -21.72
CA TRP A 96 -6.09 0.13 -21.44
C TRP A 96 -6.91 0.56 -20.21
N LEU A 97 -6.23 0.95 -19.13
CA LEU A 97 -6.86 1.40 -17.89
C LEU A 97 -7.69 2.65 -18.11
N ILE A 98 -7.12 3.65 -18.80
CA ILE A 98 -7.78 4.92 -19.11
C ILE A 98 -9.01 4.68 -19.98
N ASP A 99 -8.87 3.92 -21.08
CA ASP A 99 -9.99 3.63 -21.99
C ASP A 99 -11.12 2.93 -21.23
N LEU A 100 -10.78 1.93 -20.41
CA LEU A 100 -11.75 1.21 -19.58
C LEU A 100 -12.47 2.12 -18.57
N LEU A 101 -11.73 2.91 -17.77
CA LEU A 101 -12.34 3.77 -16.75
C LEU A 101 -13.17 4.90 -17.39
N LYS A 102 -12.76 5.37 -18.56
CA LYS A 102 -13.52 6.34 -19.35
C LYS A 102 -14.81 5.73 -19.91
N ASP A 103 -14.74 4.55 -20.53
CA ASP A 103 -15.91 3.86 -21.09
C ASP A 103 -16.97 3.58 -20.01
N LEU A 104 -16.52 3.32 -18.78
CA LEU A 104 -17.38 3.06 -17.62
C LEU A 104 -17.81 4.32 -16.86
N GLY A 105 -17.24 5.50 -17.14
CA GLY A 105 -17.56 6.75 -16.45
C GLY A 105 -17.13 6.77 -14.97
N GLU A 106 -15.93 6.25 -14.68
CA GLU A 106 -15.46 6.02 -13.31
C GLU A 106 -14.76 7.24 -12.67
N ASP A 107 -14.62 8.36 -13.37
CA ASP A 107 -13.96 9.57 -12.88
C ASP A 107 -14.61 10.10 -11.58
N GLY A 108 -15.94 10.05 -11.47
CA GLY A 108 -16.65 10.38 -10.24
C GLY A 108 -16.38 9.43 -9.06
N ASN A 109 -16.25 8.13 -9.33
CA ASN A 109 -15.92 7.13 -8.30
C ASN A 109 -14.47 7.28 -7.84
N ILE A 110 -13.54 7.56 -8.75
CA ILE A 110 -12.14 7.86 -8.44
C ILE A 110 -12.04 9.09 -7.53
N ALA A 111 -12.77 10.16 -7.86
CA ALA A 111 -12.83 11.36 -7.04
C ALA A 111 -13.38 11.09 -5.63
N THR A 112 -14.47 10.31 -5.54
CA THR A 112 -15.08 9.93 -4.27
C THR A 112 -14.12 9.11 -3.40
N ASN A 113 -13.47 8.10 -3.98
CA ASN A 113 -12.48 7.27 -3.27
C ASN A 113 -11.27 8.10 -2.83
N PHE A 114 -10.77 9.01 -3.68
CA PHE A 114 -9.67 9.92 -3.33
C PHE A 114 -10.00 10.81 -2.13
N GLN A 115 -11.16 11.47 -2.15
CA GLN A 115 -11.60 12.34 -1.06
C GLN A 115 -11.81 11.55 0.23
N ARG A 116 -12.31 10.32 0.14
CA ARG A 116 -12.48 9.42 1.28
C ARG A 116 -11.15 9.06 1.95
N TYR A 117 -10.15 8.64 1.17
CA TYR A 117 -8.86 8.19 1.73
C TYR A 117 -7.90 9.31 2.12
N THR A 118 -8.20 10.55 1.76
CA THR A 118 -7.34 11.71 2.08
C THR A 118 -8.00 12.72 3.01
N GLY A 119 -9.34 12.68 3.14
CA GLY A 119 -10.11 13.79 3.72
C GLY A 119 -9.98 15.10 2.94
N SER A 120 -9.42 15.06 1.71
CA SER A 120 -9.11 16.24 0.93
C SER A 120 -10.38 16.88 0.39
N LYS A 121 -10.39 18.21 0.32
CA LYS A 121 -11.44 18.98 -0.37
C LYS A 121 -11.17 19.08 -1.88
N ALA A 122 -10.01 18.64 -2.32
CA ALA A 122 -9.65 18.65 -3.72
C ALA A 122 -10.47 17.62 -4.50
N THR A 123 -10.90 18.00 -5.69
CA THR A 123 -11.57 17.11 -6.65
C THR A 123 -10.62 16.86 -7.81
N PRO A 124 -10.19 15.60 -8.06
CA PRO A 124 -9.41 15.28 -9.24
C PRO A 124 -10.29 15.39 -10.49
N ILE A 125 -9.81 16.11 -11.49
CA ILE A 125 -10.48 16.35 -12.77
C ILE A 125 -9.57 15.88 -13.89
N PHE A 126 -10.03 14.87 -14.63
CA PHE A 126 -9.36 14.37 -15.83
C PHE A 126 -9.56 15.35 -16.99
N ASN A 127 -8.53 15.51 -17.82
CA ASN A 127 -8.61 16.40 -18.97
C ASN A 127 -9.46 15.79 -20.10
N GLU A 128 -10.18 16.65 -20.82
CA GLU A 128 -10.74 16.30 -22.13
C GLU A 128 -9.67 16.33 -23.22
N LYS A 129 -9.95 15.74 -24.38
CA LYS A 129 -9.02 15.79 -25.51
C LYS A 129 -8.86 17.25 -25.98
N TYR A 130 -7.62 17.74 -26.03
CA TYR A 130 -7.34 19.10 -26.52
C TYR A 130 -6.06 19.18 -27.36
N LYS A 131 -5.87 20.29 -28.06
CA LYS A 131 -4.66 20.58 -28.84
C LYS A 131 -3.88 21.70 -28.17
N THR A 132 -2.57 21.56 -28.10
CA THR A 132 -1.66 22.61 -27.59
C THR A 132 -0.39 22.64 -28.42
N LYS A 133 0.44 23.68 -28.24
CA LYS A 133 1.75 23.78 -28.88
C LYS A 133 2.84 23.43 -27.88
N ILE A 134 3.65 22.43 -28.19
CA ILE A 134 4.86 22.07 -27.45
C ILE A 134 6.03 22.28 -28.42
N ASP A 135 6.99 23.14 -28.06
CA ASP A 135 8.12 23.52 -28.91
C ASP A 135 7.70 23.92 -30.34
N GLU A 136 6.72 24.82 -30.44
CA GLU A 136 6.13 25.34 -31.68
C GLU A 136 5.42 24.31 -32.57
N LYS A 137 5.35 23.04 -32.14
CA LYS A 137 4.62 21.97 -32.83
C LYS A 137 3.26 21.76 -32.20
N GLU A 138 2.22 21.66 -33.03
CA GLU A 138 0.89 21.29 -32.57
C GLU A 138 0.88 19.81 -32.13
N VAL A 139 0.54 19.58 -30.87
CA VAL A 139 0.42 18.26 -30.25
C VAL A 139 -1.01 18.09 -29.75
N THR A 140 -1.59 16.92 -30.00
CA THR A 140 -2.89 16.54 -29.44
C THR A 140 -2.68 15.80 -28.13
N ILE A 141 -3.23 16.34 -27.04
CA ILE A 141 -3.24 15.72 -25.73
C ILE A 141 -4.51 14.84 -25.64
N PRO A 142 -4.37 13.52 -25.42
CA PRO A 142 -5.51 12.62 -25.27
C PRO A 142 -6.39 12.99 -24.07
N SER A 143 -7.66 12.59 -24.09
CA SER A 143 -8.50 12.65 -22.88
C SER A 143 -7.92 11.72 -21.81
N PHE A 144 -8.10 12.07 -20.53
CA PHE A 144 -7.67 11.26 -19.38
C PHE A 144 -6.16 10.99 -19.30
N SER A 145 -5.32 11.77 -19.99
CA SER A 145 -3.85 11.66 -19.89
C SER A 145 -3.24 12.58 -18.83
N GLU A 146 -4.00 13.57 -18.36
CA GLU A 146 -3.61 14.56 -17.36
C GLU A 146 -4.74 14.72 -16.33
N VAL A 147 -4.35 15.00 -15.09
CA VAL A 147 -5.27 15.22 -13.96
C VAL A 147 -4.90 16.53 -13.28
N THR A 148 -5.91 17.36 -13.04
CA THR A 148 -5.82 18.58 -12.23
C THR A 148 -6.60 18.39 -10.94
N PHE A 149 -6.21 19.06 -9.87
CA PHE A 149 -6.89 18.96 -8.58
C PHE A 149 -7.51 20.31 -8.24
N GLN A 150 -8.82 20.36 -8.16
CA GLN A 150 -9.58 21.60 -7.99
C GLN A 150 -10.17 21.72 -6.59
N VAL A 151 -10.04 22.90 -5.99
CA VAL A 151 -10.69 23.28 -4.72
C VAL A 151 -11.58 24.49 -4.93
N ALA A 152 -12.65 24.60 -4.15
CA ALA A 152 -13.48 25.81 -4.17
C ALA A 152 -12.63 27.03 -3.77
N ALA A 153 -12.67 28.08 -4.60
CA ALA A 153 -11.99 29.33 -4.31
C ALA A 153 -12.61 30.00 -3.08
N ASN A 154 -11.78 30.62 -2.24
CA ASN A 154 -12.25 31.38 -1.07
C ASN A 154 -12.81 32.77 -1.44
N GLU A 155 -12.93 33.09 -2.74
CA GLU A 155 -13.50 34.36 -3.18
C GLU A 155 -15.04 34.34 -3.11
N PRO A 156 -15.69 35.44 -2.67
CA PRO A 156 -17.13 35.56 -2.77
C PRO A 156 -17.56 35.42 -4.23
N VAL A 157 -18.59 34.59 -4.46
CA VAL A 157 -19.23 34.45 -5.77
C VAL A 157 -19.72 35.84 -6.17
N ASN A 158 -19.13 36.41 -7.22
CA ASN A 158 -19.54 37.72 -7.71
C ASN A 158 -20.90 37.54 -8.39
N TYR A 159 -21.96 37.97 -7.73
CA TYR A 159 -23.29 37.98 -8.34
C TYR A 159 -23.27 39.04 -9.44
N GLU A 160 -23.18 38.63 -10.71
CA GLU A 160 -23.55 39.54 -11.79
C GLU A 160 -25.03 39.90 -11.60
N ALA A 161 -25.31 41.19 -11.47
CA ALA A 161 -26.66 41.69 -11.29
C ALA A 161 -27.54 41.20 -12.45
N ALA A 162 -28.64 40.54 -12.10
CA ALA A 162 -29.60 39.94 -13.02
C ALA A 162 -29.88 40.86 -14.23
N VAL A 163 -29.40 40.46 -15.41
CA VAL A 163 -30.06 40.87 -16.64
C VAL A 163 -31.38 40.09 -16.64
N ALA A 164 -32.51 40.80 -16.61
CA ALA A 164 -33.83 40.20 -16.52
C ALA A 164 -33.98 39.04 -17.53
N ALA A 165 -34.14 37.82 -17.00
CA ALA A 165 -34.36 36.63 -17.80
C ALA A 165 -35.60 36.83 -18.67
N SER A 166 -35.42 36.84 -19.99
CA SER A 166 -36.55 36.81 -20.93
C SER A 166 -36.96 35.40 -21.33
N ASP A 167 -36.16 34.38 -21.02
CA ASP A 167 -36.50 32.99 -21.24
C ASP A 167 -36.05 32.17 -20.04
N GLY A 168 -36.94 31.36 -19.47
CA GLY A 168 -36.80 30.67 -18.16
C GLY A 168 -35.68 29.63 -18.06
N VAL A 169 -34.44 30.03 -18.28
CA VAL A 169 -33.23 29.28 -17.99
C VAL A 169 -32.76 29.69 -16.60
N GLU A 170 -32.73 28.75 -15.66
CA GLU A 170 -32.15 28.95 -14.34
C GLU A 170 -30.68 29.38 -14.49
N ASN A 171 -30.30 30.47 -13.82
CA ASN A 171 -28.92 30.91 -13.76
C ASN A 171 -28.10 29.88 -12.95
N ILE A 172 -27.27 29.08 -13.62
CA ILE A 172 -26.33 28.15 -12.97
C ILE A 172 -25.23 28.99 -12.31
N VAL A 173 -25.24 29.07 -10.99
CA VAL A 173 -24.14 29.66 -10.22
C VAL A 173 -22.96 28.68 -10.26
N GLN A 174 -22.03 28.88 -11.19
CA GLN A 174 -20.76 28.13 -11.18
C GLN A 174 -19.86 28.69 -10.07
N GLY A 175 -19.53 27.84 -9.09
CA GLY A 175 -18.52 28.16 -8.09
C GLY A 175 -17.18 28.46 -8.77
N LYS A 176 -16.41 29.40 -8.23
CA LYS A 176 -15.01 29.60 -8.66
C LYS A 176 -14.18 28.46 -8.07
N TYR A 177 -13.30 27.87 -8.89
CA TYR A 177 -12.39 26.81 -8.47
C TYR A 177 -10.94 27.19 -8.79
N GLU A 178 -10.03 26.80 -7.91
CA GLU A 178 -8.58 26.99 -8.07
C GLU A 178 -7.89 25.62 -8.24
N VAL A 179 -6.90 25.55 -9.12
CA VAL A 179 -6.10 24.33 -9.33
C VAL A 179 -4.90 24.34 -8.39
N ILE A 180 -4.72 23.26 -7.66
CA ILE A 180 -3.65 23.11 -6.65
C ILE A 180 -2.75 21.91 -6.96
N LYS A 181 -1.52 21.98 -6.43
CA LYS A 181 -0.64 20.81 -6.31
C LYS A 181 -0.94 20.12 -4.97
N ILE A 182 -1.29 18.84 -5.03
CA ILE A 182 -1.52 18.02 -3.83
C ILE A 182 -0.19 17.51 -3.25
N SER A 183 -0.23 17.07 -1.99
CA SER A 183 0.94 16.49 -1.31
C SER A 183 1.35 15.14 -1.92
N LYS A 184 2.59 14.68 -1.64
CA LYS A 184 3.05 13.35 -2.12
C LYS A 184 2.24 12.19 -1.54
N GLY A 185 1.73 12.34 -0.31
CA GLY A 185 0.84 11.36 0.30
C GLY A 185 -0.52 11.32 -0.40
N GLU A 186 -1.12 12.48 -0.69
CA GLU A 186 -2.35 12.55 -1.49
C GLU A 186 -2.15 12.01 -2.90
N GLU A 187 -0.98 12.24 -3.53
CA GLU A 187 -0.67 11.70 -4.85
C GLU A 187 -0.68 10.16 -4.86
N SER A 188 -0.02 9.52 -3.89
CA SER A 188 -0.05 8.05 -3.75
C SER A 188 -1.48 7.55 -3.50
N ASN A 189 -2.26 8.26 -2.69
CA ASN A 189 -3.67 7.93 -2.46
C ASN A 189 -4.54 8.12 -3.71
N PHE A 190 -4.25 9.10 -4.55
CA PHE A 190 -4.94 9.26 -5.82
C PHE A 190 -4.68 8.05 -6.74
N VAL A 191 -3.43 7.60 -6.86
CA VAL A 191 -3.11 6.40 -7.63
C VAL A 191 -3.81 5.17 -7.04
N TRP A 192 -3.81 5.03 -5.71
CA TRP A 192 -4.57 3.98 -5.05
C TRP A 192 -6.06 4.07 -5.34
N SER A 193 -6.68 5.25 -5.33
CA SER A 193 -8.09 5.44 -5.65
C SER A 193 -8.45 5.06 -7.08
N VAL A 194 -7.58 5.34 -8.06
CA VAL A 194 -7.74 4.83 -9.44
C VAL A 194 -7.75 3.30 -9.43
N MET A 195 -6.82 2.69 -8.71
CA MET A 195 -6.65 1.25 -8.66
C MET A 195 -7.73 0.55 -7.85
N TYR A 196 -8.20 1.14 -6.75
CA TYR A 196 -9.31 0.65 -5.95
C TYR A 196 -10.62 0.70 -6.74
N THR A 197 -10.85 1.78 -7.48
CA THR A 197 -12.01 1.89 -8.40
C THR A 197 -11.97 0.81 -9.47
N LEU A 198 -10.79 0.54 -10.05
CA LEU A 198 -10.61 -0.60 -10.95
C LEU A 198 -10.95 -1.94 -10.27
N LEU A 199 -10.54 -2.17 -9.03
CA LEU A 199 -10.86 -3.39 -8.30
C LEU A 199 -12.36 -3.52 -8.01
N GLN A 200 -13.05 -2.41 -7.73
CA GLN A 200 -14.51 -2.38 -7.62
C GLN A 200 -15.17 -2.84 -8.93
N GLN A 201 -14.71 -2.34 -10.08
CA GLN A 201 -15.22 -2.74 -11.38
C GLN A 201 -14.92 -4.21 -11.72
N VAL A 202 -13.70 -4.67 -11.43
CA VAL A 202 -13.31 -6.08 -11.59
C VAL A 202 -14.24 -7.00 -10.82
N ILE A 203 -14.47 -6.70 -9.54
CA ILE A 203 -15.30 -7.55 -8.67
C ILE A 203 -16.77 -7.46 -9.06
N SER A 204 -17.29 -6.26 -9.32
CA SER A 204 -18.66 -6.06 -9.78
C SER A 204 -18.93 -6.87 -11.05
N THR A 205 -18.03 -6.79 -12.03
CA THR A 205 -18.16 -7.52 -13.30
C THR A 205 -18.04 -9.03 -13.12
N LEU A 206 -17.06 -9.51 -12.35
CA LEU A 206 -16.85 -10.96 -12.18
C LEU A 206 -17.85 -11.62 -11.24
N ASN A 207 -18.56 -10.84 -10.42
CA ASN A 207 -19.65 -11.32 -9.60
C ASN A 207 -20.91 -11.64 -10.40
N GLU A 208 -21.04 -11.11 -11.63
CA GLU A 208 -22.07 -11.53 -12.58
C GLU A 208 -21.70 -12.91 -13.16
N PRO A 209 -22.43 -13.99 -12.79
CA PRO A 209 -22.12 -15.33 -13.25
C PRO A 209 -22.30 -15.51 -14.77
N ASP A 210 -23.26 -14.82 -15.39
CA ASP A 210 -23.46 -14.92 -16.84
C ASP A 210 -22.52 -13.97 -17.58
N ALA A 211 -21.61 -14.54 -18.36
CA ALA A 211 -20.65 -13.77 -19.14
C ALA A 211 -21.31 -12.83 -20.16
N THR A 212 -22.55 -13.09 -20.59
CA THR A 212 -23.28 -12.21 -21.52
C THR A 212 -23.87 -10.99 -20.85
N ASP A 213 -24.09 -11.03 -19.53
CA ASP A 213 -24.71 -9.95 -18.76
C ASP A 213 -23.65 -9.04 -18.09
N ARG A 214 -22.37 -9.39 -18.23
CA ARG A 214 -21.24 -8.58 -17.76
C ARG A 214 -21.15 -7.26 -18.51
N ILE A 215 -20.88 -6.19 -17.76
CA ILE A 215 -20.65 -4.85 -18.34
C ILE A 215 -19.43 -4.80 -19.27
N THR A 216 -18.46 -5.69 -19.07
CA THR A 216 -17.30 -5.87 -19.95
C THR A 216 -16.77 -7.30 -19.89
N ASP A 217 -16.23 -7.78 -21.00
CA ASP A 217 -15.53 -9.06 -21.09
C ASP A 217 -14.03 -8.96 -20.74
N LYS A 218 -13.50 -7.74 -20.59
CA LYS A 218 -12.08 -7.44 -20.37
C LYS A 218 -11.49 -8.11 -19.12
N PHE A 219 -12.31 -8.54 -18.16
CA PHE A 219 -11.87 -9.20 -16.92
C PHE A 219 -12.07 -10.71 -16.91
N ASN A 220 -12.71 -11.30 -17.93
CA ASN A 220 -13.17 -12.70 -17.89
C ASN A 220 -12.04 -13.71 -17.67
N ALA A 221 -10.82 -13.39 -18.12
CA ALA A 221 -9.64 -14.23 -17.97
C ALA A 221 -8.84 -13.94 -16.68
N LEU A 222 -9.26 -12.99 -15.86
CA LEU A 222 -8.47 -12.51 -14.71
C LEU A 222 -8.47 -13.58 -13.60
N GLU A 223 -7.26 -14.04 -13.25
CA GLU A 223 -7.07 -15.10 -12.26
C GLU A 223 -6.56 -14.53 -10.92
N TYR A 224 -5.71 -13.50 -10.97
CA TYR A 224 -5.03 -12.97 -9.79
C TYR A 224 -4.93 -11.44 -9.78
N VAL A 225 -5.07 -10.89 -8.57
CA VAL A 225 -4.71 -9.52 -8.22
C VAL A 225 -3.56 -9.56 -7.21
N PHE A 226 -2.50 -8.81 -7.45
CA PHE A 226 -1.38 -8.65 -6.53
C PHE A 226 -1.26 -7.20 -6.06
N ILE A 227 -1.31 -6.96 -4.75
CA ILE A 227 -1.26 -5.64 -4.15
C ILE A 227 -0.01 -5.55 -3.27
N ASP A 228 0.96 -4.75 -3.68
CA ASP A 228 2.20 -4.50 -2.93
C ASP A 228 2.18 -3.11 -2.32
N ASP A 229 2.06 -3.06 -0.99
CA ASP A 229 2.10 -1.84 -0.18
C ASP A 229 1.17 -0.73 -0.70
N PRO A 230 -0.15 -0.90 -0.59
CA PRO A 230 -1.10 0.10 -1.05
C PRO A 230 -1.11 1.38 -0.18
N VAL A 231 -0.26 1.43 0.85
CA VAL A 231 -0.24 2.47 1.88
C VAL A 231 1.14 3.13 1.92
N SER A 232 1.38 4.07 1.03
CA SER A 232 2.52 4.98 1.17
C SER A 232 2.03 6.29 1.83
N SER A 233 2.62 6.64 2.98
CA SER A 233 2.44 7.95 3.62
C SER A 233 1.02 8.32 4.11
N LEU A 234 0.24 7.33 4.57
CA LEU A 234 -1.05 7.54 5.23
C LEU A 234 -0.92 7.70 6.75
N ASP A 235 -1.84 8.46 7.35
CA ASP A 235 -2.03 8.41 8.80
C ASP A 235 -2.75 7.11 9.23
N ASP A 236 -2.70 6.80 10.53
CA ASP A 236 -3.23 5.55 11.07
C ASP A 236 -4.73 5.38 10.80
N SER A 237 -5.52 6.46 10.81
CA SER A 237 -6.97 6.40 10.61
C SER A 237 -7.33 6.03 9.18
N HIS A 238 -6.75 6.72 8.20
CA HIS A 238 -6.99 6.45 6.78
C HIS A 238 -6.43 5.08 6.37
N LEU A 239 -5.32 4.66 6.98
CA LEU A 239 -4.75 3.33 6.77
C LEU A 239 -5.67 2.22 7.27
N ILE A 240 -6.33 2.41 8.43
CA ILE A 240 -7.35 1.47 8.93
C ILE A 240 -8.54 1.43 7.97
N GLU A 241 -9.03 2.59 7.50
CA GLU A 241 -10.15 2.65 6.57
C GLU A 241 -9.87 1.91 5.25
N LEU A 242 -8.71 2.15 4.65
CA LEU A 242 -8.27 1.45 3.44
C LEU A 242 -8.22 -0.06 3.64
N ALA A 243 -7.72 -0.53 4.79
CA ALA A 243 -7.65 -1.95 5.11
C ALA A 243 -9.05 -2.57 5.23
N VAL A 244 -9.96 -1.89 5.92
CA VAL A 244 -11.35 -2.34 6.11
C VAL A 244 -12.07 -2.41 4.76
N ASP A 245 -11.95 -1.36 3.94
CA ASP A 245 -12.55 -1.28 2.61
C ASP A 245 -12.01 -2.38 1.69
N LEU A 246 -10.69 -2.56 1.62
CA LEU A 246 -10.05 -3.58 0.80
C LEU A 246 -10.48 -4.99 1.23
N ALA A 247 -10.51 -5.28 2.54
CA ALA A 247 -10.98 -6.56 3.05
C ALA A 247 -12.47 -6.78 2.75
N GLY A 248 -13.29 -5.75 2.87
CA GLY A 248 -14.72 -5.78 2.52
C GLY A 248 -14.92 -6.11 1.04
N LEU A 249 -14.20 -5.41 0.17
CA LEU A 249 -14.23 -5.61 -1.28
C LEU A 249 -13.83 -7.04 -1.66
N ILE A 250 -12.74 -7.57 -1.09
CA ILE A 250 -12.28 -8.94 -1.32
C ILE A 250 -13.32 -9.98 -0.87
N LYS A 251 -13.93 -9.78 0.32
CA LYS A 251 -14.99 -10.67 0.85
C LYS A 251 -16.28 -10.61 0.03
N ALA A 252 -16.50 -9.52 -0.70
CA ALA A 252 -17.64 -9.36 -1.61
C ALA A 252 -17.45 -10.06 -2.96
N SER A 253 -16.21 -10.42 -3.32
CA SER A 253 -15.95 -11.22 -4.52
C SER A 253 -16.55 -12.62 -4.39
N THR A 254 -17.46 -13.00 -5.29
CA THR A 254 -18.04 -14.34 -5.38
C THR A 254 -17.37 -15.20 -6.45
N SER A 255 -16.51 -14.60 -7.27
CA SER A 255 -15.72 -15.28 -8.31
C SER A 255 -14.53 -16.06 -7.76
N ASP A 256 -13.87 -16.80 -8.65
CA ASP A 256 -12.62 -17.53 -8.40
C ASP A 256 -11.36 -16.63 -8.37
N LEU A 257 -11.53 -15.31 -8.48
CA LEU A 257 -10.45 -14.33 -8.43
C LEU A 257 -9.68 -14.42 -7.11
N LYS A 258 -8.35 -14.46 -7.20
CA LYS A 258 -7.44 -14.60 -6.04
C LYS A 258 -6.65 -13.32 -5.79
N PHE A 259 -6.34 -13.08 -4.52
CA PHE A 259 -5.66 -11.89 -4.04
C PHE A 259 -4.38 -12.27 -3.30
N ILE A 260 -3.28 -11.63 -3.66
CA ILE A 260 -2.04 -11.64 -2.88
C ILE A 260 -1.76 -10.22 -2.44
N ILE A 261 -1.68 -10.01 -1.13
CA ILE A 261 -1.44 -8.69 -0.55
C ILE A 261 -0.12 -8.74 0.20
N THR A 262 0.77 -7.82 -0.08
CA THR A 262 2.04 -7.66 0.64
C THR A 262 2.10 -6.29 1.28
N THR A 263 2.59 -6.20 2.52
CA THR A 263 2.77 -4.90 3.17
C THR A 263 3.95 -4.91 4.14
N HIS A 264 4.54 -3.73 4.35
CA HIS A 264 5.48 -3.50 5.46
C HIS A 264 4.82 -2.91 6.71
N SER A 265 3.59 -2.39 6.61
CA SER A 265 2.92 -1.73 7.72
C SER A 265 2.32 -2.77 8.67
N PRO A 266 2.79 -2.84 9.95
CA PRO A 266 2.23 -3.78 10.92
C PRO A 266 0.77 -3.49 11.24
N LEU A 267 0.37 -2.20 11.27
CA LEU A 267 -1.01 -1.80 11.51
C LEU A 267 -1.91 -2.31 10.39
N PHE A 268 -1.52 -2.05 9.13
CA PHE A 268 -2.29 -2.45 7.95
C PHE A 268 -2.45 -3.97 7.89
N TYR A 269 -1.34 -4.70 8.10
CA TYR A 269 -1.35 -6.15 8.17
C TYR A 269 -2.28 -6.69 9.26
N ASN A 270 -2.28 -6.08 10.45
CA ASN A 270 -3.12 -6.51 11.57
C ASN A 270 -4.61 -6.26 11.32
N VAL A 271 -4.96 -5.09 10.78
CA VAL A 271 -6.35 -4.79 10.43
C VAL A 271 -6.84 -5.75 9.35
N LEU A 272 -6.08 -5.94 8.27
CA LEU A 272 -6.41 -6.93 7.24
C LEU A 272 -6.51 -8.35 7.79
N CYS A 273 -5.58 -8.76 8.66
CA CYS A 273 -5.64 -10.07 9.32
C CYS A 273 -6.97 -10.25 10.05
N ASN A 274 -7.37 -9.26 10.86
CA ASN A 274 -8.60 -9.35 11.63
C ASN A 274 -9.83 -9.37 10.71
N GLU A 275 -9.88 -8.45 9.74
CA GLU A 275 -11.02 -8.33 8.84
C GLU A 275 -11.20 -9.53 7.90
N LEU A 276 -10.10 -10.12 7.44
CA LEU A 276 -10.09 -11.30 6.57
C LEU A 276 -10.21 -12.61 7.35
N ASN A 277 -10.08 -12.60 8.68
CA ASN A 277 -10.33 -13.77 9.53
C ASN A 277 -11.80 -13.86 10.00
N ASN A 278 -12.65 -12.92 9.56
CA ASN A 278 -14.08 -12.93 9.82
C ASN A 278 -14.85 -13.57 8.65
N LYS A 279 -15.90 -14.32 8.97
CA LYS A 279 -16.85 -14.82 7.96
C LYS A 279 -17.64 -13.66 7.35
N ALA A 280 -17.97 -13.75 6.07
CA ALA A 280 -18.94 -12.85 5.44
C ALA A 280 -20.16 -13.62 4.95
N TYR A 281 -21.30 -12.94 4.95
CA TYR A 281 -22.58 -13.47 4.53
C TYR A 281 -23.24 -12.51 3.55
N GLN A 282 -23.90 -13.05 2.53
CA GLN A 282 -24.67 -12.29 1.56
C GLN A 282 -26.16 -12.51 1.80
N LYS A 283 -26.90 -11.40 1.96
CA LYS A 283 -28.37 -11.44 2.03
C LYS A 283 -28.91 -11.87 0.66
N GLN A 284 -29.77 -12.87 0.66
CA GLN A 284 -30.44 -13.41 -0.51
C GLN A 284 -31.79 -12.70 -0.72
N ALA A 285 -32.41 -12.91 -1.89
CA ALA A 285 -33.71 -12.33 -2.22
C ALA A 285 -34.85 -12.80 -1.28
N ASP A 286 -34.71 -13.98 -0.70
CA ASP A 286 -35.63 -14.58 0.28
C ASP A 286 -35.36 -14.14 1.74
N GLU A 287 -34.55 -13.09 1.91
CA GLU A 287 -34.08 -12.55 3.19
C GLU A 287 -33.18 -13.46 4.03
N THR A 288 -32.80 -14.63 3.50
CA THR A 288 -31.83 -15.51 4.17
C THR A 288 -30.39 -15.03 3.97
N PHE A 289 -29.47 -15.51 4.80
CA PHE A 289 -28.04 -15.20 4.70
C PHE A 289 -27.26 -16.43 4.27
N LYS A 290 -26.59 -16.33 3.12
CA LYS A 290 -25.68 -17.38 2.61
C LYS A 290 -24.25 -17.01 2.93
N LEU A 291 -23.47 -17.95 3.46
CA LEU A 291 -22.03 -17.76 3.68
C LEU A 291 -21.35 -17.49 2.33
N SER A 292 -20.79 -16.28 2.17
CA SER A 292 -20.08 -15.85 0.96
C SER A 292 -18.57 -15.96 1.09
N TYR A 293 -18.05 -15.94 2.32
CA TYR A 293 -16.62 -16.06 2.60
C TYR A 293 -16.36 -16.82 3.90
N ASN A 294 -15.46 -17.79 3.83
CA ASN A 294 -15.02 -18.63 4.93
C ASN A 294 -13.49 -18.57 5.11
N PRO A 295 -12.99 -17.84 6.12
CA PRO A 295 -11.56 -17.61 6.32
C PRO A 295 -10.77 -18.92 6.48
N ASN A 296 -11.35 -19.94 7.13
CA ASN A 296 -10.68 -21.23 7.35
C ASN A 296 -10.33 -21.95 6.04
N LYS A 297 -11.05 -21.67 4.95
CA LYS A 297 -10.82 -22.26 3.63
C LYS A 297 -10.06 -21.31 2.72
N GLU A 298 -10.38 -20.02 2.79
CA GLU A 298 -10.03 -19.04 1.76
C GLU A 298 -8.85 -18.15 2.12
N PHE A 299 -8.55 -17.99 3.41
CA PHE A 299 -7.51 -17.08 3.91
C PHE A 299 -6.26 -17.81 4.36
N LYS A 300 -5.10 -17.27 3.97
CA LYS A 300 -3.81 -17.60 4.57
C LYS A 300 -2.98 -16.34 4.81
N LYS A 301 -2.18 -16.38 5.86
CA LYS A 301 -1.31 -15.28 6.26
C LYS A 301 0.12 -15.76 6.48
N TYR A 302 1.06 -14.96 6.03
CA TYR A 302 2.47 -15.31 5.93
C TYR A 302 3.37 -14.17 6.37
N ARG A 303 4.61 -14.52 6.70
CA ARG A 303 5.72 -13.59 6.81
C ARG A 303 6.79 -13.96 5.79
N LEU A 304 7.26 -12.99 5.03
CA LEU A 304 8.38 -13.13 4.11
C LEU A 304 9.63 -12.54 4.77
N GLU A 305 10.68 -13.34 4.83
CA GLU A 305 11.99 -12.96 5.37
C GLU A 305 13.06 -13.13 4.30
N LYS A 306 14.03 -12.21 4.31
CA LYS A 306 15.24 -12.31 3.49
C LYS A 306 16.40 -12.71 4.40
N GLN A 307 17.02 -13.83 4.08
CA GLN A 307 18.13 -14.39 4.83
C GLN A 307 19.45 -13.72 4.43
N ALA A 308 20.50 -13.92 5.25
CA ALA A 308 21.81 -13.31 5.05
C ALA A 308 22.51 -13.75 3.76
N ASP A 309 22.22 -14.96 3.28
CA ASP A 309 22.69 -15.51 2.00
C ASP A 309 21.95 -14.94 0.77
N GLY A 310 20.93 -14.09 1.00
CA GLY A 310 20.10 -13.50 -0.05
C GLY A 310 18.91 -14.36 -0.48
N LEU A 311 18.75 -15.57 0.06
CA LEU A 311 17.58 -16.40 -0.12
C LEU A 311 16.43 -15.93 0.76
N PHE A 312 15.26 -16.50 0.54
CA PHE A 312 14.02 -16.07 1.17
C PHE A 312 13.34 -17.22 1.91
N GLN A 313 12.62 -16.88 2.96
CA GLN A 313 11.80 -17.81 3.71
C GLN A 313 10.39 -17.25 3.84
N ILE A 314 9.39 -18.10 3.58
CA ILE A 314 7.99 -17.79 3.84
C ILE A 314 7.51 -18.62 5.04
N LEU A 315 7.05 -17.93 6.08
CA LEU A 315 6.60 -18.53 7.34
C LEU A 315 5.09 -18.43 7.45
N ASP A 316 4.40 -19.56 7.66
CA ASP A 316 2.96 -19.57 7.96
C ASP A 316 2.74 -18.92 9.34
N GLN A 317 1.74 -18.04 9.42
CA GLN A 317 1.34 -17.41 10.68
C GLN A 317 0.05 -18.09 11.16
N SER A 318 0.18 -19.17 11.92
CA SER A 318 -0.97 -20.01 12.33
C SER A 318 -1.70 -19.51 13.57
N THR A 319 -1.13 -18.55 14.31
CA THR A 319 -1.74 -18.06 15.55
C THR A 319 -2.78 -16.97 15.26
N ASP A 320 -3.91 -17.02 15.96
CA ASP A 320 -4.93 -15.95 15.92
C ASP A 320 -4.45 -14.65 16.57
N SER A 321 -3.28 -14.66 17.22
CA SER A 321 -2.67 -13.47 17.78
C SER A 321 -2.32 -12.45 16.67
N PRO A 322 -2.64 -11.16 16.86
CA PRO A 322 -2.15 -10.09 15.99
C PRO A 322 -0.63 -10.16 15.85
N PHE A 323 -0.13 -9.83 14.66
CA PHE A 323 1.30 -9.72 14.43
C PHE A 323 1.89 -8.70 15.40
N SER A 324 2.62 -9.23 16.40
CA SER A 324 3.23 -8.46 17.46
C SER A 324 4.59 -7.99 16.97
N TYR A 325 4.58 -6.87 16.24
CA TYR A 325 5.78 -6.29 15.63
C TYR A 325 6.95 -6.16 16.61
N HIS A 326 6.70 -5.71 17.83
CA HIS A 326 7.74 -5.59 18.87
C HIS A 326 8.34 -6.95 19.28
N LEU A 327 7.55 -8.02 19.39
CA LEU A 327 8.09 -9.36 19.66
C LEU A 327 8.94 -9.87 18.49
N PHE A 328 8.54 -9.54 17.27
CA PHE A 328 9.34 -9.82 16.09
C PHE A 328 10.66 -9.06 16.11
N LEU A 329 10.65 -7.74 16.37
CA LEU A 329 11.87 -6.93 16.47
C LEU A 329 12.83 -7.49 17.53
N LEU A 330 12.28 -7.96 18.66
CA LEU A 330 13.05 -8.62 19.71
C LEU A 330 13.67 -9.94 19.22
N SER A 331 12.93 -10.75 18.45
CA SER A 331 13.44 -11.99 17.85
C SER A 331 14.60 -11.72 16.88
N GLU A 332 14.45 -10.73 15.98
CA GLU A 332 15.52 -10.32 15.06
C GLU A 332 16.76 -9.84 15.80
N LEU A 333 16.57 -9.08 16.88
CA LEU A 333 17.67 -8.66 17.76
C LEU A 333 18.40 -9.87 18.35
N GLN A 334 17.67 -10.86 18.88
CA GLN A 334 18.26 -12.07 19.43
C GLN A 334 19.04 -12.88 18.38
N LEU A 335 18.52 -13.01 17.16
CA LEU A 335 19.20 -13.69 16.05
C LEU A 335 20.47 -12.96 15.63
N ALA A 336 20.40 -11.63 15.49
CA ALA A 336 21.56 -10.80 15.14
C ALA A 336 22.64 -10.85 16.22
N ILE A 337 22.26 -10.84 17.50
CA ILE A 337 23.18 -11.02 18.64
C ILE A 337 23.84 -12.39 18.58
N LYS A 338 23.06 -13.48 18.44
CA LYS A 338 23.58 -14.85 18.38
C LYS A 338 24.51 -15.08 17.20
N GLY A 339 24.23 -14.46 16.06
CA GLY A 339 25.05 -14.55 14.86
C GLY A 339 26.24 -13.58 14.83
N GLY A 340 26.39 -12.67 15.81
CA GLY A 340 27.40 -11.61 15.79
C GLY A 340 27.20 -10.58 14.66
N GLN A 341 25.98 -10.49 14.09
CA GLN A 341 25.66 -9.67 12.93
C GLN A 341 24.94 -8.37 13.30
N ILE A 342 25.30 -7.75 14.42
CA ILE A 342 24.69 -6.49 14.88
C ILE A 342 25.11 -5.34 13.97
N ARG A 343 24.11 -4.73 13.34
CA ARG A 343 24.16 -3.55 12.45
C ARG A 343 23.40 -2.35 13.04
N LYS A 344 23.64 -1.14 12.51
CA LYS A 344 23.18 0.13 13.09
C LYS A 344 21.65 0.18 13.22
N TYR A 345 20.95 -0.32 12.21
CA TYR A 345 19.49 -0.35 12.20
C TYR A 345 18.90 -1.19 13.35
N HIS A 346 19.62 -2.17 13.93
CA HIS A 346 19.12 -2.92 15.08
C HIS A 346 18.92 -2.02 16.32
N PHE A 347 19.65 -0.90 16.42
CA PHE A 347 19.41 0.06 17.50
C PHE A 347 18.03 0.73 17.38
N SER A 348 17.55 0.95 16.14
CA SER A 348 16.17 1.39 15.92
C SER A 348 15.13 0.35 16.36
N PHE A 349 15.46 -0.95 16.25
CA PHE A 349 14.57 -2.02 16.69
C PHE A 349 14.40 -2.03 18.21
N ILE A 350 15.51 -1.98 18.96
CA ILE A 350 15.44 -1.98 20.42
C ILE A 350 14.74 -0.72 20.94
N ARG A 351 14.95 0.43 20.29
CA ARG A 351 14.22 1.65 20.61
C ARG A 351 12.72 1.47 20.42
N ASN A 352 12.28 0.92 19.29
CA ASN A 352 10.85 0.70 19.03
C ASN A 352 10.23 -0.29 20.05
N VAL A 353 10.95 -1.36 20.40
CA VAL A 353 10.54 -2.30 21.45
C VAL A 353 10.37 -1.58 22.79
N LEU A 354 11.36 -0.80 23.21
CA LEU A 354 11.34 -0.03 24.46
C LEU A 354 10.21 1.00 24.48
N GLU A 355 9.97 1.71 23.37
CA GLU A 355 8.87 2.67 23.24
C GLU A 355 7.51 1.98 23.41
N LYS A 356 7.28 0.86 22.72
CA LYS A 356 6.03 0.10 22.83
C LYS A 356 5.85 -0.53 24.22
N MET A 357 6.92 -1.06 24.81
CA MET A 357 6.89 -1.56 26.18
C MET A 357 6.58 -0.46 27.19
N ALA A 358 7.15 0.74 27.01
CA ALA A 358 6.94 1.86 27.92
C ALA A 358 5.47 2.28 27.91
N THR A 359 4.89 2.42 26.71
CA THR A 359 3.45 2.67 26.55
C THR A 359 2.61 1.57 27.21
N PHE A 360 2.94 0.30 26.99
CA PHE A 360 2.19 -0.83 27.54
C PHE A 360 2.24 -0.90 29.07
N LEU A 361 3.40 -0.60 29.67
CA LEU A 361 3.61 -0.65 31.12
C LEU A 361 3.26 0.67 31.84
N GLY A 362 2.78 1.68 31.12
CA GLY A 362 2.36 2.97 31.69
C GLY A 362 3.51 3.94 32.01
N TYR A 363 4.67 3.79 31.37
CA TYR A 363 5.77 4.75 31.47
C TYR A 363 5.66 5.84 30.40
N ASN A 364 5.86 7.09 30.81
CA ASN A 364 5.89 8.25 29.90
C ASN A 364 7.23 8.39 29.14
N TYR A 365 8.23 7.57 29.46
CA TYR A 365 9.58 7.68 28.90
C TYR A 365 10.27 6.31 28.89
N TRP A 366 10.69 5.85 27.71
CA TRP A 366 11.20 4.49 27.52
C TRP A 366 12.50 4.16 28.26
N PRO A 367 13.44 5.10 28.52
CA PRO A 367 14.62 4.82 29.34
C PRO A 367 14.34 4.48 30.80
N ALA A 368 13.11 4.70 31.28
CA ALA A 368 12.68 4.18 32.58
C ALA A 368 12.71 2.64 32.67
N LEU A 369 12.71 1.96 31.50
CA LEU A 369 12.82 0.51 31.40
C LEU A 369 14.27 0.00 31.44
N LEU A 370 15.27 0.88 31.37
CA LEU A 370 16.67 0.48 31.37
C LEU A 370 17.17 0.17 32.80
N PRO A 371 18.26 -0.61 32.93
CA PRO A 371 18.96 -0.75 34.20
C PRO A 371 19.28 0.62 34.81
N LYS A 372 19.05 0.77 36.11
CA LYS A 372 19.37 2.01 36.84
C LYS A 372 20.84 2.03 37.21
N THR A 373 21.49 3.18 37.09
CA THR A 373 22.84 3.37 37.64
C THR A 373 22.81 3.41 39.17
N ALA A 374 23.99 3.36 39.81
CA ALA A 374 24.11 3.47 41.27
C ALA A 374 23.49 4.77 41.85
N GLU A 375 23.33 5.80 41.02
CA GLU A 375 22.71 7.09 41.37
C GLU A 375 21.20 7.14 41.06
N GLY A 376 20.58 6.02 40.64
CA GLY A 376 19.18 5.95 40.28
C GLY A 376 18.81 6.63 38.96
N LYS A 377 19.80 7.06 38.17
CA LYS A 377 19.61 7.69 36.85
C LYS A 377 19.48 6.63 35.74
N PRO A 378 18.81 6.95 34.62
CA PRO A 378 18.78 6.09 33.44
C PRO A 378 20.19 5.77 32.93
N ASP A 379 20.42 4.54 32.47
CA ASP A 379 21.70 4.12 31.89
C ASP A 379 22.16 5.09 30.79
N PRO A 380 23.42 5.60 30.81
CA PRO A 380 23.99 6.39 29.73
C PRO A 380 23.87 5.75 28.34
N PHE A 381 23.72 4.42 28.26
CA PHE A 381 23.42 3.70 27.03
C PHE A 381 22.11 4.16 26.35
N ALA A 382 21.17 4.76 27.09
CA ALA A 382 19.96 5.39 26.52
C ALA A 382 20.30 6.41 25.43
N ASN A 383 21.27 7.30 25.70
CA ASN A 383 21.70 8.31 24.75
C ASN A 383 22.40 7.67 23.54
N ARG A 384 23.14 6.58 23.76
CA ARG A 384 23.78 5.83 22.67
C ARG A 384 22.74 5.16 21.78
N ILE A 385 21.70 4.54 22.35
CA ILE A 385 20.55 4.00 21.60
C ILE A 385 19.90 5.11 20.80
N LEU A 386 19.64 6.27 21.40
CA LEU A 386 19.00 7.40 20.71
C LEU A 386 19.82 7.86 19.50
N ASN A 387 21.12 8.07 19.66
CA ASN A 387 22.04 8.51 18.61
C ASN A 387 22.21 7.47 17.50
N LEU A 388 22.24 6.18 17.83
CA LEU A 388 22.37 5.11 16.84
C LEU A 388 21.04 4.80 16.13
N SER A 389 19.91 5.15 16.76
CA SER A 389 18.56 4.97 16.20
C SER A 389 18.12 6.12 15.30
N SER A 390 18.72 7.32 15.44
CA SER A 390 18.37 8.48 14.63
C SER A 390 18.94 8.35 13.21
N HIS A 391 18.19 7.69 12.32
CA HIS A 391 18.24 7.91 10.87
C HIS A 391 16.86 7.67 10.25
N SER A 392 16.16 8.77 9.96
CA SER A 392 15.50 8.93 8.66
C SER A 392 16.59 9.15 7.60
N ALA A 393 16.34 8.79 6.36
CA ALA A 393 17.32 8.65 5.27
C ALA A 393 18.06 9.94 4.80
N HIS A 394 18.11 11.04 5.57
CA HIS A 394 18.54 12.36 5.08
C HIS A 394 19.45 13.17 6.03
N ALA A 395 20.45 12.58 6.66
CA ALA A 395 21.48 13.35 7.37
C ALA A 395 22.87 12.87 6.93
N GLY A 396 23.47 13.60 5.98
CA GLY A 396 24.74 13.26 5.34
C GLY A 396 26.01 13.53 6.15
N GLU A 397 25.93 13.93 7.44
CA GLU A 397 27.12 14.42 8.15
C GLU A 397 27.39 13.90 9.57
N GLU A 398 26.69 12.88 10.08
CA GLU A 398 27.15 12.18 11.30
C GLU A 398 27.02 10.65 11.20
N VAL A 399 28.08 10.00 10.71
CA VAL A 399 28.23 8.55 10.81
C VAL A 399 28.94 8.22 12.12
N ALA A 400 28.19 8.15 13.22
CA ALA A 400 28.67 7.41 14.37
C ALA A 400 28.71 5.91 13.99
N ASP A 401 29.92 5.39 13.76
CA ASP A 401 30.17 3.96 13.58
C ASP A 401 29.79 3.19 14.86
N ILE A 402 29.39 1.93 14.67
CA ILE A 402 29.06 1.02 15.78
C ILE A 402 30.37 0.48 16.35
N GLU A 403 30.61 0.74 17.63
CA GLU A 403 31.77 0.18 18.33
C GLU A 403 31.43 -1.20 18.91
N GLU A 404 32.44 -2.04 19.14
CA GLU A 404 32.22 -3.38 19.72
C GLU A 404 31.57 -3.30 21.10
N LYS A 405 31.93 -2.28 21.90
CA LYS A 405 31.29 -1.98 23.20
C LYS A 405 29.78 -1.73 23.08
N ASP A 406 29.31 -1.20 21.95
CA ASP A 406 27.88 -0.93 21.74
C ASP A 406 27.11 -2.22 21.48
N LYS A 407 27.73 -3.16 20.76
CA LYS A 407 27.18 -4.50 20.50
C LYS A 407 27.05 -5.31 21.79
N GLU A 408 28.09 -5.29 22.61
CA GLU A 408 28.09 -5.95 23.93
C GLU A 408 26.98 -5.39 24.83
N LYS A 409 26.85 -4.06 24.89
CA LYS A 409 25.78 -3.43 25.67
C LYS A 409 24.38 -3.75 25.14
N LEU A 410 24.20 -3.85 23.82
CA LEU A 410 22.93 -4.26 23.23
C LEU A 410 22.55 -5.69 23.63
N ASP A 411 23.52 -6.63 23.62
CA ASP A 411 23.31 -8.00 24.08
C ASP A 411 22.89 -8.05 25.56
N VAL A 412 23.62 -7.34 26.43
CA VAL A 412 23.30 -7.24 27.86
C VAL A 412 21.89 -6.67 28.07
N LEU A 413 21.53 -5.61 27.33
CA LEU A 413 20.20 -5.00 27.43
C LEU A 413 19.10 -5.96 26.99
N VAL A 414 19.24 -6.62 25.85
CA VAL A 414 18.23 -7.56 25.35
C VAL A 414 18.02 -8.71 26.34
N LYS A 415 19.10 -9.27 26.90
CA LYS A 415 19.02 -10.28 27.97
C LYS A 415 18.29 -9.76 29.20
N TYR A 416 18.65 -8.57 29.67
CA TYR A 416 18.00 -7.91 30.80
C TYR A 416 16.49 -7.74 30.56
N LEU A 417 16.07 -7.28 29.37
CA LEU A 417 14.64 -7.10 29.07
C LEU A 417 13.88 -8.43 29.10
N ILE A 418 14.45 -9.49 28.52
CA ILE A 418 13.83 -10.82 28.47
C ILE A 418 13.64 -11.38 29.88
N GLU A 419 14.69 -11.30 30.71
CA GLU A 419 14.67 -11.84 32.08
C GLU A 419 13.79 -11.01 33.01
N THR A 420 13.84 -9.68 32.92
CA THR A 420 13.11 -8.78 33.83
C THR A 420 11.60 -8.75 33.53
N TYR A 421 11.22 -8.73 32.25
CA TYR A 421 9.82 -8.55 31.84
C TYR A 421 9.15 -9.85 31.39
N GLY A 422 9.82 -10.99 31.53
CA GLY A 422 9.22 -12.31 31.34
C GLY A 422 8.85 -12.65 29.90
N PHE A 423 9.58 -12.12 28.91
CA PHE A 423 9.37 -12.51 27.51
C PHE A 423 9.62 -14.01 27.35
N ARG A 424 8.73 -14.71 26.63
CA ARG A 424 8.95 -16.12 26.30
C ARG A 424 10.25 -16.23 25.52
N LYS A 425 11.18 -17.06 25.99
CA LYS A 425 12.35 -17.47 25.21
C LYS A 425 11.81 -18.22 23.99
N GLN A 426 11.99 -17.66 22.79
CA GLN A 426 11.67 -18.40 21.57
C GLN A 426 12.63 -19.58 21.50
N GLU A 427 12.08 -20.80 21.61
CA GLU A 427 12.83 -22.02 21.28
C GLU A 427 13.14 -22.00 19.78
N ALA A 428 14.41 -22.28 19.47
CA ALA A 428 15.00 -22.18 18.14
C ALA A 428 14.42 -23.18 17.14
#